data_AF-A0A376FCY1-F1
#
_entry.id   AF-A0A376FCY1-F1
#
_cell.length_a   1.000
_cell.length_b   1.000
_cell.length_c   1.000
_cell.angle_alpha   90.00
_cell.angle_beta   90.00
_cell.angle_gamma   90.00
#
_symmetry.space_group_name_H-M   'P 1'
#
loop_
_entity.id
_entity.type
_entity.pdbx_description
1 polymer ?
#
loop_
_entity_poly.entity_id
_entity_poly.type
_entity_poly.pdbx_seq_one_letter_code
_entity_poly.pdbx_strand_id
1 'polypeptide(L)'
;MEGQDHWDHKKFRERVYKMVKRAGFTDKIVGGYELDFHTDIQRWMPHLHLLMPREPGALKTLRKAMKRDKNIRARAGIISRPMKSQKLRDFDAQVTYCFKGMWQEVRPYPDEVGKRRTRKHRLPPVLLARALCKQDEMGFTGLTFASG
;
A
#
# COMPACT_ATOMS: atom_id res chain seq x y z
N MET A 1 -10.88 13.62 23.30
CA MET A 1 -10.89 12.91 22.00
C MET A 1 -10.78 13.97 20.93
N GLU A 2 -9.57 14.29 20.48
CA GLU A 2 -9.35 15.36 19.51
C GLU A 2 -8.76 14.77 18.21
N GLY A 3 -9.37 15.15 17.09
CA GLY A 3 -8.74 15.18 15.77
C GLY A 3 -8.43 13.83 15.11
N GLN A 4 -9.44 12.97 14.89
CA GLN A 4 -9.31 12.01 13.78
C GLN A 4 -9.53 12.76 12.47
N ASP A 5 -8.43 13.21 11.87
CA ASP A 5 -8.34 13.56 10.47
C ASP A 5 -8.98 12.40 9.67
N HIS A 6 -10.23 12.59 9.20
CA HIS A 6 -10.99 11.51 8.57
C HIS A 6 -10.29 11.11 7.27
N TRP A 7 -9.51 10.03 7.32
CA TRP A 7 -8.89 9.46 6.14
C TRP A 7 -9.99 8.99 5.17
N ASP A 8 -10.10 9.70 4.06
CA ASP A 8 -11.06 9.41 3.00
C ASP A 8 -10.43 8.44 1.99
N HIS A 9 -10.84 7.16 2.09
CA HIS A 9 -10.46 6.09 1.17
C HIS A 9 -10.74 6.45 -0.30
N LYS A 10 -11.90 7.04 -0.60
CA LYS A 10 -12.30 7.36 -1.97
C LYS A 10 -11.35 8.40 -2.55
N LYS A 11 -11.04 9.45 -1.79
CA LYS A 11 -10.04 10.46 -2.19
C LYS A 11 -8.65 9.85 -2.38
N PHE A 12 -8.22 8.93 -1.51
CA PHE A 12 -6.94 8.25 -1.71
C PHE A 12 -6.92 7.44 -3.01
N ARG A 13 -7.94 6.61 -3.24
CA ARG A 13 -8.07 5.77 -4.43
C ARG A 13 -8.07 6.60 -5.71
N GLU A 14 -8.82 7.70 -5.74
CA GLU A 14 -8.82 8.63 -6.88
C GLU A 14 -7.45 9.25 -7.14
N ARG A 15 -6.71 9.61 -6.09
CA ARG A 15 -5.33 10.15 -6.25
C ARG A 15 -4.41 9.09 -6.86
N VAL A 16 -4.52 7.84 -6.42
CA VAL A 16 -3.73 6.73 -6.99
C VAL A 16 -4.13 6.50 -8.44
N TYR A 17 -5.43 6.43 -8.74
CA TYR A 17 -5.93 6.28 -10.10
C TYR A 17 -5.41 7.38 -11.04
N LYS A 18 -5.54 8.65 -10.64
CA LYS A 18 -5.02 9.79 -11.42
C LYS A 18 -3.50 9.71 -11.61
N MET A 19 -2.77 9.22 -10.61
CA MET A 19 -1.32 9.05 -10.69
C MET A 19 -0.93 7.93 -11.66
N VAL A 20 -1.65 6.80 -11.64
CA VAL A 20 -1.45 5.68 -12.56
C VAL A 20 -1.81 6.09 -13.99
N LYS A 21 -2.95 6.74 -14.20
CA LYS A 21 -3.37 7.26 -15.51
C LYS A 21 -2.34 8.23 -16.11
N ARG A 22 -1.81 9.15 -15.29
CA ARG A 22 -0.74 10.09 -15.70
C ARG A 22 0.61 9.42 -15.96
N ALA A 23 0.82 8.20 -15.47
CA ALA A 23 2.04 7.48 -15.78
C ALA A 23 2.07 7.01 -17.25
N GLY A 24 0.90 6.89 -17.89
CA GLY A 24 0.79 6.57 -19.31
C GLY A 24 0.83 5.08 -19.62
N PHE A 25 0.31 4.24 -18.71
CA PHE A 25 0.11 2.82 -19.01
C PHE A 25 -0.96 2.65 -20.09
N THR A 26 -0.72 1.76 -21.05
CA THR A 26 -1.67 1.48 -22.14
C THR A 26 -2.55 0.26 -21.90
N ASP A 27 -2.08 -0.66 -21.05
CA ASP A 27 -2.82 -1.88 -20.69
C ASP A 27 -3.44 -1.83 -19.28
N LYS A 28 -4.32 -2.81 -19.03
CA LYS A 28 -5.03 -2.96 -17.76
C LYS A 28 -4.07 -3.20 -16.60
N ILE A 29 -4.38 -2.54 -15.49
CA ILE A 29 -3.75 -2.68 -14.18
C ILE A 29 -4.82 -3.13 -13.21
N VAL A 30 -4.54 -4.19 -12.47
CA VAL A 30 -5.45 -4.74 -11.46
C VAL A 30 -4.69 -5.04 -10.18
N GLY A 31 -5.36 -5.04 -9.04
CA GLY A 31 -4.73 -5.42 -7.79
C GLY A 31 -5.57 -5.11 -6.57
N GLY A 32 -4.93 -5.21 -5.42
CA GLY A 32 -5.55 -5.00 -4.12
C GLY A 32 -4.95 -3.84 -3.34
N TYR A 33 -5.75 -3.40 -2.38
CA TYR A 33 -5.47 -2.33 -1.45
C TYR A 33 -5.54 -2.86 -0.02
N GLU A 34 -4.52 -2.55 0.76
CA GLU A 34 -4.42 -2.89 2.18
C GLU A 34 -4.05 -1.66 3.00
N LEU A 35 -4.39 -1.68 4.29
CA LEU A 35 -3.91 -0.73 5.26
C LEU A 35 -3.08 -1.46 6.32
N ASP A 36 -1.78 -1.16 6.37
CA ASP A 36 -0.87 -1.70 7.36
C ASP A 36 -0.78 -0.70 8.53
N PHE A 37 -0.94 -1.15 9.78
CA PHE A 37 -0.77 -0.29 10.96
C PHE A 37 0.69 -0.28 11.41
N HIS A 38 1.35 0.87 11.30
CA HIS A 38 2.75 1.05 11.67
C HIS A 38 2.89 1.49 13.12
N THR A 39 3.46 0.63 13.97
CA THR A 39 3.53 0.89 15.42
C THR A 39 4.56 1.95 15.80
N ASP A 40 5.58 2.16 14.96
CA ASP A 40 6.61 3.17 15.20
C ASP A 40 6.11 4.60 15.08
N ILE A 41 5.12 4.82 14.22
CA ILE A 41 4.51 6.14 13.99
C ILE A 41 3.05 6.22 14.41
N GLN A 42 2.50 5.12 14.92
CA GLN A 42 1.09 4.98 15.33
C GLN A 42 0.10 5.41 14.23
N ARG A 43 0.37 5.00 12.98
CA ARG A 43 -0.44 5.39 11.81
C ARG A 43 -0.72 4.21 10.89
N TRP A 44 -1.90 4.23 10.29
CA TRP A 44 -2.25 3.36 9.18
C TRP A 44 -1.60 3.87 7.88
N MET A 45 -0.94 2.98 7.15
CA MET A 45 -0.30 3.30 5.88
C MET A 45 -0.91 2.47 4.75
N PRO A 46 -1.30 3.12 3.63
CA PRO A 46 -1.83 2.41 2.47
C PRO A 46 -0.73 1.60 1.78
N HIS A 47 -1.04 0.34 1.48
CA HIS A 47 -0.21 -0.58 0.73
C HIS A 47 -0.99 -1.05 -0.50
N LEU A 48 -0.37 -0.98 -1.68
CA LEU A 48 -0.97 -1.51 -2.91
C LEU A 48 -0.15 -2.66 -3.47
N HIS A 49 -0.84 -3.70 -3.90
CA HIS A 49 -0.27 -4.81 -4.66
C HIS A 49 -0.91 -4.84 -6.04
N LEU A 50 -0.15 -4.42 -7.05
CA LEU A 50 -0.66 -4.23 -8.42
C LEU A 50 0.03 -5.18 -9.40
N LEU A 51 -0.77 -5.83 -10.24
CA LEU A 51 -0.37 -6.44 -11.50
C LEU A 51 -0.41 -5.37 -12.57
N MET A 52 0.71 -5.17 -13.26
CA MET A 52 0.89 -4.09 -14.21
C MET A 52 1.65 -4.58 -15.44
N PRO A 53 1.35 -4.04 -16.64
CA PRO A 53 2.13 -4.32 -17.84
C PRO A 53 3.57 -3.85 -17.67
N ARG A 54 4.50 -4.54 -18.35
CA ARG A 54 5.91 -4.18 -18.32
C ARG A 54 6.20 -3.07 -19.32
N GLU A 55 5.80 -1.86 -18.96
CA GLU A 55 6.02 -0.65 -19.76
C GLU A 55 7.09 0.24 -19.08
N PRO A 56 8.36 0.20 -19.52
CA PRO A 56 9.45 0.86 -18.79
C PRO A 56 9.28 2.37 -18.65
N GLY A 57 8.71 3.04 -19.66
CA GLY A 57 8.41 4.47 -19.63
C GLY A 57 7.40 4.82 -18.55
N ALA A 58 6.25 4.13 -18.54
CA ALA A 58 5.20 4.35 -17.55
C ALA A 58 5.66 3.99 -16.13
N LEU A 59 6.38 2.87 -15.95
CA LEU A 59 6.98 2.49 -14.66
C LEU A 59 7.96 3.55 -14.13
N LYS A 60 8.76 4.16 -15.01
CA LYS A 60 9.68 5.25 -14.65
C LYS A 60 8.91 6.49 -14.19
N THR A 61 7.85 6.88 -14.90
CA THR A 61 6.99 8.01 -14.55
C THR A 61 6.28 7.79 -13.22
N LEU A 62 5.68 6.61 -13.02
CA LEU A 62 5.04 6.23 -11.76
C LEU A 62 6.03 6.27 -10.60
N ARG A 63 7.23 5.71 -10.78
CA ARG A 63 8.29 5.73 -9.76
C ARG A 63 8.69 7.16 -9.39
N LYS A 64 8.77 8.08 -10.35
CA LYS A 64 9.05 9.50 -10.10
C LYS A 64 7.92 10.15 -9.28
N ALA A 65 6.66 9.84 -9.59
CA ALA A 65 5.51 10.34 -8.82
C ALA A 65 5.50 9.81 -7.37
N MET A 66 5.81 8.53 -7.17
CA MET A 66 5.89 7.90 -5.85
C MET A 66 7.02 8.45 -4.98
N LYS A 67 8.10 8.97 -5.58
CA LYS A 67 9.24 9.57 -4.86
C LYS A 67 9.04 11.05 -4.45
N ARG A 68 7.90 11.67 -4.73
CA ARG A 68 7.61 13.04 -4.28
C ARG A 68 7.57 13.11 -2.75
N ASP A 69 8.04 14.22 -2.18
CA ASP A 69 8.20 14.39 -0.71
C ASP A 69 6.98 13.97 0.11
N LYS A 70 5.78 14.37 -0.33
CA LYS A 70 4.52 14.02 0.31
C LYS A 70 4.26 12.50 0.47
N ASN A 71 4.93 11.66 -0.32
CA ASN A 71 4.78 10.20 -0.31
C ASN A 71 5.93 9.50 0.45
N ILE A 72 7.10 10.14 0.57
CA ILE A 72 8.30 9.50 1.15
C ILE A 72 8.61 9.95 2.57
N ARG A 73 8.13 11.13 3.00
CA ARG A 73 8.43 11.70 4.32
C ARG A 73 7.46 11.26 5.44
N ALA A 74 6.71 10.18 5.23
CA ALA A 74 5.76 9.68 6.22
C ALA A 74 6.41 9.21 7.54
N ARG A 75 7.72 8.91 7.54
CA ARG A 75 8.48 8.42 8.69
C ARG A 75 9.82 9.13 8.78
N ALA A 76 10.04 9.88 9.86
CA ALA A 76 11.30 10.58 10.11
C ALA A 76 12.45 9.56 10.30
N GLY A 77 13.63 9.87 9.75
CA GLY A 77 14.82 9.01 9.88
C GLY A 77 14.78 7.70 9.09
N ILE A 78 13.76 7.46 8.24
CA ILE A 78 13.64 6.24 7.43
C ILE A 78 13.78 6.55 5.94
N ILE A 79 14.68 5.84 5.25
CA ILE A 79 14.77 5.86 3.80
C ILE A 79 13.55 5.14 3.21
N SER A 80 12.55 5.89 2.78
CA SER A 80 11.35 5.32 2.18
C SER A 80 11.61 4.73 0.80
N ARG A 81 11.14 3.50 0.58
CA ARG A 81 11.11 2.81 -0.71
C ARG A 81 9.65 2.65 -1.14
N PRO A 82 9.02 3.70 -1.69
CA PRO A 82 7.58 3.76 -1.88
C PRO A 82 7.07 2.83 -3.01
N MET A 83 7.97 2.20 -3.77
CA MET A 83 7.63 1.28 -4.84
C MET A 83 8.67 0.16 -4.97
N LYS A 84 8.20 -1.09 -4.90
CA LYS A 84 8.96 -2.30 -5.25
C LYS A 84 8.33 -2.90 -6.50
N SER A 85 9.12 -3.08 -7.55
CA SER A 85 8.69 -3.71 -8.81
C SER A 85 9.39 -5.05 -8.95
N GLN A 86 8.64 -6.11 -9.25
CA GLN A 86 9.17 -7.46 -9.46
C GLN A 86 8.54 -8.03 -10.72
N LYS A 87 9.29 -8.85 -11.47
CA LYS A 87 8.73 -9.63 -12.58
C LYS A 87 7.85 -10.74 -12.01
N LEU A 88 6.84 -11.14 -12.76
CA LEU A 88 6.12 -12.39 -12.50
C LEU A 88 7.07 -13.57 -12.72
N ARG A 89 7.07 -14.51 -11.78
CA ARG A 89 7.85 -15.76 -11.75
C ARG A 89 6.95 -16.93 -11.42
N ASP A 90 6.05 -16.74 -10.46
CA ASP A 90 4.99 -17.67 -10.08
C ASP A 90 3.68 -16.89 -10.18
N PHE A 91 2.89 -17.22 -11.21
CA PHE A 91 1.69 -16.47 -11.52
C PHE A 91 0.67 -16.58 -10.39
N ASP A 92 0.33 -17.79 -9.96
CA ASP A 92 -0.71 -18.05 -8.96
C ASP A 92 -0.34 -17.40 -7.63
N ALA A 93 0.88 -17.64 -7.14
CA ALA A 93 1.33 -17.07 -5.88
C ALA A 93 1.30 -15.54 -5.88
N GLN A 94 1.71 -14.91 -7.00
CA GLN A 94 1.79 -13.45 -7.08
C GLN A 94 0.43 -12.80 -7.34
N VAL A 95 -0.46 -13.46 -8.08
CA VAL A 95 -1.84 -12.99 -8.27
C VAL A 95 -2.60 -13.08 -6.95
N THR A 96 -2.54 -14.21 -6.23
CA THR A 96 -3.16 -14.32 -4.91
C THR A 96 -2.59 -13.30 -3.93
N TYR A 97 -1.28 -13.03 -4.00
CA TYR A 97 -0.66 -12.00 -3.18
C TYR A 97 -1.21 -10.59 -3.47
N CYS A 98 -1.62 -10.30 -4.71
CA CYS A 98 -2.26 -9.03 -5.05
C CYS A 98 -3.62 -8.82 -4.37
N PHE A 99 -4.31 -9.88 -3.97
CA PHE A 99 -5.66 -9.83 -3.39
C PHE A 99 -5.73 -10.43 -1.98
N LYS A 100 -4.60 -10.48 -1.26
CA LYS A 100 -4.53 -11.06 0.09
C LYS A 100 -5.55 -10.42 1.07
N GLY A 101 -5.81 -9.12 0.93
CA GLY A 101 -6.88 -8.41 1.64
C GLY A 101 -6.70 -8.37 3.16
N MET A 102 -5.49 -8.59 3.66
CA MET A 102 -5.23 -8.76 5.09
C MET A 102 -4.47 -7.56 5.64
N TRP A 103 -5.14 -6.78 6.48
CA TRP A 103 -4.52 -5.64 7.15
C TRP A 103 -3.70 -6.14 8.33
N GLN A 104 -2.45 -5.68 8.42
CA GLN A 104 -1.48 -6.21 9.38
C GLN A 104 -0.84 -5.11 10.20
N GLU A 105 -0.35 -5.48 11.37
CA GLU A 105 0.49 -4.61 12.18
C GLU A 105 1.94 -4.74 11.72
N VAL A 106 2.62 -3.62 11.52
CA VAL A 106 4.03 -3.57 11.12
C VAL A 106 4.85 -3.09 12.30
N ARG A 107 5.64 -4.00 12.88
CA ARG A 107 6.51 -3.72 14.03
C ARG A 107 7.96 -3.55 13.59
N PRO A 108 8.65 -2.47 14.00
CA PRO A 108 10.08 -2.36 13.80
C PRO A 108 10.82 -3.31 14.75
N TYR A 109 11.96 -3.83 14.32
CA TYR A 109 12.91 -4.54 15.18
C TYR A 109 14.33 -4.33 14.66
N PRO A 110 15.36 -4.28 15.52
CA PRO A 110 16.75 -4.34 15.06
C PRO A 110 17.08 -5.76 14.58
N ASP A 111 17.77 -5.90 13.45
CA ASP A 111 18.43 -7.16 13.11
C ASP A 111 19.72 -7.34 13.94
N GLU A 112 20.39 -8.49 13.76
CA GLU A 112 21.62 -8.86 14.50
C GLU A 112 22.75 -7.83 14.36
N VAL A 113 22.75 -7.04 13.28
CA VAL A 113 23.75 -6.00 12.99
C VAL A 113 23.23 -4.61 13.41
N GLY A 114 22.13 -4.56 14.18
CA GLY A 114 21.51 -3.32 14.65
C GLY A 114 20.73 -2.55 13.58
N LYS A 115 20.59 -3.10 12.37
CA LYS A 115 19.86 -2.42 11.28
C LYS A 115 18.36 -2.60 11.46
N ARG A 116 17.62 -1.48 11.39
CA ARG A 116 16.17 -1.47 11.51
C ARG A 116 15.51 -2.31 10.41
N ARG A 117 14.72 -3.29 10.82
CA ARG A 117 13.83 -4.13 9.99
C ARG A 117 12.39 -3.97 10.44
N THR A 118 11.47 -4.55 9.67
CA THR A 118 10.04 -4.55 9.98
C THR A 118 9.47 -5.94 9.78
N ARG A 119 8.62 -6.40 10.69
CA ARG A 119 7.89 -7.66 10.59
C ARG A 119 6.39 -7.39 10.62
N LYS A 120 5.62 -8.14 9.81
CA LYS A 120 4.16 -8.10 9.82
C LYS A 120 3.62 -9.05 10.88
N HIS A 121 2.66 -8.58 11.67
CA HIS A 121 1.98 -9.29 12.74
C HIS A 121 0.46 -9.18 12.56
N ARG A 122 -0.29 -10.00 13.29
CA ARG A 122 -1.74 -9.89 13.35
C ARG A 122 -2.14 -8.60 14.08
N LEU A 123 -3.22 -7.98 13.60
CA LEU A 123 -4.08 -7.04 14.32
C LEU A 123 -4.19 -7.33 15.83
N PRO A 124 -3.78 -6.48 16.80
CA PRO A 124 -4.32 -6.59 18.16
C PRO A 124 -5.85 -6.55 18.13
N PRO A 125 -6.57 -7.25 19.03
CA PRO A 125 -8.01 -7.48 18.91
C PRO A 125 -8.85 -6.22 18.63
N VAL A 126 -8.55 -5.11 19.33
CA VAL A 126 -9.26 -3.83 19.15
C VAL A 126 -9.01 -3.22 17.76
N LEU A 127 -7.76 -3.25 17.28
CA LEU A 127 -7.42 -2.74 15.95
C LEU A 127 -7.96 -3.65 14.84
N LEU A 128 -7.97 -4.97 15.08
CA LEU A 128 -8.53 -5.95 14.17
C LEU A 128 -10.05 -5.73 14.00
N ALA A 129 -10.80 -5.58 15.09
CA ALA A 129 -12.24 -5.31 15.01
C ALA A 129 -12.53 -4.04 14.19
N ARG A 130 -11.78 -2.95 14.46
CA ARG A 130 -11.92 -1.70 13.69
C ARG A 130 -11.56 -1.86 12.21
N ALA A 131 -10.50 -2.60 11.91
CA ALA A 131 -10.09 -2.89 10.54
C ALA A 131 -11.19 -3.65 9.80
N LEU A 132 -11.76 -4.70 10.41
CA LEU A 132 -12.83 -5.50 9.82
C LEU A 132 -14.09 -4.66 9.55
N CYS A 133 -14.54 -3.85 10.51
CA CYS A 133 -15.67 -2.94 10.27
C CYS A 133 -15.40 -1.97 9.12
N LYS A 134 -14.16 -1.47 8.99
CA LYS A 134 -13.81 -0.56 7.91
C LYS A 134 -13.71 -1.26 6.55
N GLN A 135 -13.21 -2.49 6.52
CA GLN A 135 -13.18 -3.32 5.31
C GLN A 135 -14.59 -3.63 4.83
N ASP A 136 -15.52 -3.91 5.75
CA ASP A 136 -16.94 -4.11 5.45
C ASP A 136 -17.57 -2.83 4.86
N GLU A 137 -17.37 -1.68 5.51
CA GLU A 137 -17.84 -0.36 5.02
C GLU A 137 -17.30 -0.03 3.62
N MET A 138 -16.05 -0.41 3.33
CA MET A 138 -15.42 -0.19 2.02
C MET A 138 -15.95 -1.13 0.95
N GLY A 139 -16.41 -2.32 1.32
CA GLY A 139 -16.79 -3.40 0.42
C GLY A 139 -15.64 -3.91 -0.45
N PHE A 140 -15.92 -5.00 -1.19
CA PHE A 140 -14.91 -5.62 -2.06
C PHE A 140 -14.35 -4.65 -3.10
N THR A 141 -15.20 -3.82 -3.73
CA THR A 141 -14.78 -2.83 -4.73
C THR A 141 -13.89 -1.74 -4.14
N GLY A 142 -14.00 -1.45 -2.84
CA GLY A 142 -13.12 -0.53 -2.13
C GLY A 142 -11.73 -1.11 -1.89
N LEU A 143 -11.62 -2.44 -1.79
CA LEU A 143 -10.37 -3.18 -1.56
C LEU A 143 -9.66 -3.57 -2.86
N THR A 144 -10.34 -3.52 -3.99
CA THR A 144 -9.74 -3.74 -5.31
C THR A 144 -9.35 -2.43 -6.00
N PHE A 145 -8.31 -2.49 -6.83
CA PHE A 145 -7.89 -1.43 -7.73
C PHE A 145 -7.95 -1.94 -9.17
N ALA A 146 -8.57 -1.18 -10.05
CA ALA A 146 -8.56 -1.41 -11.49
C ALA A 146 -8.35 -0.09 -12.24
N SER A 147 -7.52 -0.10 -13.27
CA SER A 147 -7.26 1.03 -14.16
C SER A 147 -6.91 0.50 -15.55
N GLY A 148 -7.44 1.10 -16.61
CA GLY A 148 -7.23 0.68 -17.99
C GLY A 148 -8.27 1.31 -18.88
#